data_AF-A0A143DG21-F1
#
_entry.id   AF-A0A143DG21-F1
#
_cell.length_a   1.000
_cell.length_b   1.000
_cell.length_c   1.000
_cell.angle_alpha   90.00
_cell.angle_beta   90.00
_cell.angle_gamma   90.00
#
_symmetry.space_group_name_H-M   'P 1'
#
loop_
_entity.id
_entity.type
_entity.pdbx_description
1 polymer ?
#
loop_
_entity_poly.entity_id
_entity_poly.type
_entity_poly.pdbx_seq_one_letter_code
_entity_poly.pdbx_strand_id
1 'polypeptide(L)'
;MGWRDRFRRGKRVWGAAADDSDLCMEVESYGGTIAFNRGFDYRLSVLSSYGPVCFAPVGGLALWSDVAIVGEGGCADSHHIAIAGCDGHSIGWDVAIAGESGWAEAAHAGLALVFVDDALGGGKARASDGGVIAFRVLARGSDHGRVVVGVVGENGIKPDTWYTLDENNKIVEAE
;
A
#
# COMPACT_ATOMS: atom_id res chain seq x y z
N MET A 1 -6.03 -39.48 2.51
CA MET A 1 -5.48 -39.36 1.15
C MET A 1 -6.57 -38.76 0.27
N GLY A 2 -6.42 -37.63 -0.42
CA GLY A 2 -5.27 -36.74 -0.63
C GLY A 2 -5.75 -35.36 -1.11
N TRP A 3 -4.90 -34.36 -0.90
CA TRP A 3 -5.04 -32.99 -1.40
C TRP A 3 -4.64 -32.92 -2.88
N ARG A 4 -5.60 -32.68 -3.79
CA ARG A 4 -5.45 -32.29 -5.22
C ARG A 4 -6.83 -31.75 -5.64
N ASP A 5 -7.10 -30.55 -6.15
CA ASP A 5 -6.34 -29.50 -6.83
C ASP A 5 -6.99 -28.14 -6.50
N ARG A 6 -6.23 -27.15 -6.02
CA ARG A 6 -6.72 -25.80 -5.68
C ARG A 6 -6.13 -24.71 -6.58
N PHE A 7 -6.04 -24.98 -7.87
CA PHE A 7 -5.85 -23.96 -8.91
C PHE A 7 -6.61 -24.40 -10.16
N ARG A 8 -7.82 -23.86 -10.37
CA ARG A 8 -8.46 -23.98 -11.67
C ARG A 8 -7.75 -23.00 -12.60
N ARG A 9 -7.06 -23.53 -13.60
CA ARG A 9 -6.69 -22.78 -14.82
C ARG A 9 -7.88 -21.90 -15.22
N GLY A 10 -7.58 -20.64 -15.54
CA GLY A 10 -8.56 -19.62 -15.91
C GLY A 10 -9.65 -20.20 -16.82
N LYS A 11 -10.90 -19.91 -16.46
CA LYS A 11 -12.04 -20.19 -17.32
C LYS A 11 -11.77 -19.49 -18.66
N ARG A 12 -11.69 -20.26 -19.73
CA ARG A 12 -11.66 -19.74 -21.10
C ARG A 12 -13.01 -19.05 -21.34
N VAL A 13 -13.02 -17.72 -21.45
CA VAL A 13 -14.22 -17.01 -21.91
C VAL A 13 -14.38 -17.34 -23.38
N TRP A 14 -15.39 -18.13 -23.71
CA TRP A 14 -15.69 -18.50 -25.08
C TRP A 14 -16.26 -17.29 -25.82
N GLY A 15 -15.58 -16.84 -26.87
CA GLY A 15 -16.02 -15.75 -27.72
C GLY A 15 -15.09 -15.52 -28.91
N ALA A 16 -15.18 -16.42 -29.90
CA ALA A 16 -14.72 -16.34 -31.29
C ALA A 16 -13.22 -16.07 -31.58
N ALA A 17 -12.71 -16.93 -32.48
CA ALA A 17 -11.36 -17.01 -33.04
C ALA A 17 -10.27 -17.43 -32.05
N ALA A 18 -9.76 -18.65 -32.29
CA ALA A 18 -8.38 -18.99 -32.00
C ALA A 18 -7.51 -17.83 -32.55
N ASP A 19 -6.66 -17.20 -31.75
CA ASP A 19 -5.21 -17.46 -31.77
C ASP A 19 -4.59 -16.40 -30.82
N ASP A 20 -4.67 -16.59 -29.50
CA ASP A 20 -3.73 -16.03 -28.51
C ASP A 20 -4.28 -16.35 -27.11
N SER A 21 -3.53 -17.14 -26.35
CA SER A 21 -3.88 -17.43 -24.97
C SER A 21 -3.42 -16.28 -24.08
N ASP A 22 -4.27 -15.25 -23.97
CA ASP A 22 -4.21 -14.24 -22.92
C ASP A 22 -4.27 -14.91 -21.55
N LEU A 23 -3.18 -14.80 -20.79
CA LEU A 23 -3.12 -15.29 -19.41
C LEU A 23 -3.58 -14.17 -18.48
N CYS A 24 -4.89 -13.96 -18.39
CA CYS A 24 -5.47 -13.02 -17.42
C CYS A 24 -5.54 -13.67 -16.03
N MET A 25 -4.91 -13.05 -15.02
CA MET A 25 -5.21 -13.30 -13.61
C MET A 25 -6.39 -12.42 -13.22
N GLU A 26 -7.54 -13.03 -12.96
CA GLU A 26 -8.72 -12.33 -12.43
C GLU A 26 -8.61 -12.32 -10.90
N VAL A 27 -8.30 -11.15 -10.33
CA VAL A 27 -8.36 -10.91 -8.88
C VAL A 27 -9.62 -10.08 -8.64
N GLU A 28 -10.62 -10.70 -8.04
CA GLU A 28 -11.87 -10.05 -7.65
C GLU A 28 -11.70 -9.45 -6.25
N SER A 29 -11.72 -8.13 -6.16
CA SER A 29 -11.87 -7.40 -4.89
C SER A 29 -13.28 -6.81 -4.83
N TYR A 30 -13.88 -6.77 -3.64
CA TYR A 30 -15.28 -6.39 -3.40
C TYR A 30 -15.64 -5.04 -4.08
N GLY A 31 -16.20 -5.10 -5.29
CA GLY A 31 -16.73 -3.96 -6.04
C GLY A 31 -15.77 -3.24 -7.02
N GLY A 32 -14.52 -3.70 -7.19
CA GLY A 32 -13.56 -3.09 -8.11
C GLY A 32 -12.90 -4.10 -9.04
N THR A 33 -12.99 -3.87 -10.35
CA THR A 33 -12.24 -4.63 -11.36
C THR A 33 -10.83 -4.09 -11.47
N ILE A 34 -9.80 -4.93 -11.28
CA ILE A 34 -8.46 -4.62 -11.78
C ILE A 34 -8.51 -4.74 -13.30
N ALA A 35 -8.78 -3.62 -13.97
CA ALA A 35 -8.85 -3.54 -15.42
C ALA A 35 -7.48 -3.18 -15.98
N PHE A 36 -6.86 -4.10 -16.71
CA PHE A 36 -5.76 -3.75 -17.61
C PHE A 36 -6.35 -3.00 -18.81
N ASN A 37 -6.05 -1.71 -18.93
CA ASN A 37 -6.65 -0.82 -19.92
C ASN A 37 -6.31 -1.29 -21.35
N ARG A 38 -7.33 -1.45 -22.20
CA ARG A 38 -7.22 -1.88 -23.61
C ARG A 38 -6.86 -0.74 -24.57
N GLY A 39 -6.16 0.28 -24.10
CA GLY A 39 -5.82 1.47 -24.90
C GLY A 39 -4.36 1.48 -25.31
N PHE A 40 -4.08 0.91 -26.50
CA PHE A 40 -2.85 1.00 -27.32
C PHE A 40 -1.50 0.76 -26.59
N ASP A 41 -0.76 -0.23 -27.11
CA ASP A 41 0.52 -0.77 -26.62
C ASP A 41 0.42 -1.70 -25.40
N TYR A 42 0.13 -2.97 -25.69
CA TYR A 42 0.21 -4.07 -24.73
C TYR A 42 1.64 -4.24 -24.21
N ARG A 43 1.98 -3.59 -23.10
CA ARG A 43 3.07 -4.06 -22.25
C ARG A 43 2.48 -5.05 -21.28
N LEU A 44 2.74 -6.35 -21.54
CA LEU A 44 2.58 -7.39 -20.55
C LEU A 44 3.26 -6.91 -19.27
N SER A 45 2.46 -6.58 -18.26
CA SER A 45 2.96 -6.16 -16.96
C SER A 45 3.14 -7.42 -16.13
N VAL A 46 4.33 -8.01 -16.21
CA VAL A 46 4.71 -9.15 -15.37
C VAL A 46 5.11 -8.58 -14.01
N LEU A 47 4.34 -8.89 -12.98
CA LEU A 47 4.79 -8.75 -11.61
C LEU A 47 5.59 -10.01 -11.26
N SER A 48 6.91 -9.88 -11.16
CA SER A 48 7.78 -10.94 -10.68
C SER A 48 8.33 -10.53 -9.32
N SER A 49 8.08 -11.35 -8.32
CA SER A 49 8.60 -11.22 -6.96
C SER A 49 9.33 -12.51 -6.58
N TYR A 50 10.21 -12.44 -5.58
CA TYR A 50 10.88 -13.63 -5.04
C TYR A 50 9.96 -14.42 -4.10
N GLY A 51 9.01 -13.74 -3.45
CA GLY A 51 8.04 -14.24 -2.51
C GLY A 51 6.59 -13.90 -2.89
N PRO A 52 5.62 -14.19 -2.01
CA PRO A 52 4.20 -14.04 -2.29
C PRO A 52 3.80 -12.60 -2.57
N VAL A 53 2.81 -12.43 -3.44
CA VAL A 53 2.06 -11.17 -3.59
C VAL A 53 0.67 -11.42 -3.03
N CYS A 54 0.29 -10.67 -2.00
CA CYS A 54 -0.95 -10.87 -1.28
C CYS A 54 -1.89 -9.68 -1.42
N PHE A 55 -3.16 -10.02 -1.65
CA PHE A 55 -4.27 -9.08 -1.66
C PHE A 55 -5.26 -9.50 -0.59
N ALA A 56 -5.70 -8.56 0.25
CA ALA A 56 -6.77 -8.82 1.21
C ALA A 56 -7.85 -7.72 1.13
N PRO A 57 -9.12 -8.07 1.39
CA PRO A 57 -10.22 -7.11 1.34
C PRO A 57 -10.15 -6.13 2.52
N VAL A 58 -11.14 -5.26 2.61
CA VAL A 58 -11.42 -4.42 3.80
C VAL A 58 -11.40 -5.26 5.08
N GLY A 59 -10.69 -4.80 6.11
CA GLY A 59 -10.47 -5.48 7.39
C GLY A 59 -9.61 -6.74 7.30
N GLY A 60 -9.05 -7.04 6.11
CA GLY A 60 -8.27 -8.23 5.85
C GLY A 60 -6.83 -8.14 6.37
N LEU A 61 -6.11 -9.26 6.24
CA LEU A 61 -4.70 -9.37 6.58
C LEU A 61 -3.93 -9.93 5.39
N ALA A 62 -2.85 -9.27 5.00
CA ALA A 62 -1.87 -9.77 4.03
C ALA A 62 -0.49 -9.68 4.69
N LEU A 63 0.04 -10.82 5.12
CA LEU A 63 1.26 -10.90 5.94
C LEU A 63 2.37 -11.67 5.22
N TRP A 64 3.62 -11.40 5.59
CA TRP A 64 4.82 -12.12 5.14
C TRP A 64 4.93 -12.26 3.61
N SER A 65 4.63 -11.17 2.92
CA SER A 65 4.59 -11.11 1.46
C SER A 65 5.71 -10.23 0.92
N ASP A 66 6.17 -10.44 -0.30
CA ASP A 66 7.04 -9.48 -0.98
C ASP A 66 6.29 -8.20 -1.34
N VAL A 67 4.99 -8.33 -1.64
CA VAL A 67 4.08 -7.20 -1.82
C VAL A 67 2.75 -7.52 -1.15
N ALA A 68 2.26 -6.62 -0.31
CA ALA A 68 0.98 -6.73 0.37
C ALA A 68 0.10 -5.51 0.06
N ILE A 69 -1.13 -5.76 -0.41
CA ILE A 69 -2.13 -4.71 -0.65
C ILE A 69 -3.43 -5.09 0.05
N VAL A 70 -3.88 -4.22 0.95
CA VAL A 70 -5.07 -4.47 1.77
C VAL A 70 -6.04 -3.28 1.72
N GLY A 71 -7.32 -3.58 1.78
CA GLY A 71 -8.38 -2.58 1.88
C GLY A 71 -8.36 -1.78 3.19
N GLU A 72 -9.36 -0.92 3.36
CA GLU A 72 -9.62 -0.14 4.57
C GLU A 72 -9.62 -0.99 5.84
N GLY A 73 -9.07 -0.46 6.95
CA GLY A 73 -9.03 -1.09 8.26
C GLY A 73 -8.24 -2.39 8.34
N GLY A 74 -7.52 -2.75 7.28
CA GLY A 74 -6.73 -3.99 7.24
C GLY A 74 -5.25 -3.77 7.53
N CYS A 75 -4.51 -4.88 7.57
CA CYS A 75 -3.07 -4.88 7.86
C CYS A 75 -2.27 -5.52 6.72
N ALA A 76 -1.35 -4.74 6.15
CA ALA A 76 -0.39 -5.15 5.16
C ALA A 76 1.00 -5.25 5.80
N ASP A 77 1.60 -6.44 5.82
CA ASP A 77 2.96 -6.69 6.30
C ASP A 77 3.77 -7.36 5.18
N SER A 78 4.83 -6.67 4.77
CA SER A 78 5.61 -7.02 3.60
C SER A 78 7.12 -6.83 3.76
N HIS A 79 7.89 -7.72 3.13
CA HIS A 79 9.33 -7.57 2.96
C HIS A 79 9.75 -6.47 2.00
N HIS A 80 8.88 -5.88 1.19
CA HIS A 80 9.27 -4.76 0.31
C HIS A 80 8.20 -3.68 0.31
N ILE A 81 7.02 -3.98 -0.23
CA ILE A 81 5.97 -2.98 -0.46
C ILE A 81 4.69 -3.38 0.27
N ALA A 82 4.28 -2.56 1.22
CA ALA A 82 3.00 -2.67 1.90
C ALA A 82 2.10 -1.46 1.59
N ILE A 83 0.84 -1.73 1.29
CA ILE A 83 -0.19 -0.71 1.07
C ILE A 83 -1.45 -1.12 1.84
N ALA A 84 -1.94 -0.22 2.68
CA ALA A 84 -3.21 -0.38 3.39
C ALA A 84 -4.14 0.83 3.15
N GLY A 85 -5.45 0.60 3.14
CA GLY A 85 -6.46 1.65 2.95
C GLY A 85 -6.59 2.62 4.13
N CYS A 86 -7.67 3.40 4.16
CA CYS A 86 -8.06 4.24 5.32
C CYS A 86 -8.10 3.40 6.60
N ASP A 87 -7.68 3.96 7.73
CA ASP A 87 -7.52 3.28 9.03
C ASP A 87 -6.64 2.00 8.95
N GLY A 88 -5.88 1.85 7.88
CA GLY A 88 -5.08 0.66 7.59
C GLY A 88 -3.70 0.73 8.22
N HIS A 89 -3.13 -0.43 8.49
CA HIS A 89 -1.78 -0.57 9.02
C HIS A 89 -0.87 -1.16 7.93
N SER A 90 0.24 -0.50 7.66
CA SER A 90 1.18 -0.87 6.60
C SER A 90 2.59 -0.95 7.16
N ILE A 91 3.21 -2.12 7.03
CA ILE A 91 4.56 -2.41 7.47
C ILE A 91 5.32 -2.95 6.26
N GLY A 92 6.29 -2.18 5.77
CA GLY A 92 7.10 -2.53 4.61
C GLY A 92 8.58 -2.43 4.93
N TRP A 93 9.42 -3.24 4.28
CA TRP A 93 10.86 -3.04 4.43
C TRP A 93 11.35 -1.81 3.67
N ASP A 94 10.90 -1.64 2.42
CA ASP A 94 11.32 -0.52 1.57
C ASP A 94 10.25 0.59 1.53
N VAL A 95 8.98 0.21 1.38
CA VAL A 95 7.87 1.14 1.22
C VAL A 95 6.65 0.68 2.02
N ALA A 96 6.13 1.57 2.84
CA ALA A 96 4.85 1.42 3.51
C ALA A 96 3.96 2.63 3.21
N ILE A 97 2.77 2.37 2.68
CA ILE A 97 1.75 3.38 2.43
C ILE A 97 0.49 3.03 3.22
N ALA A 98 -0.05 3.99 3.96
CA ALA A 98 -1.33 3.87 4.63
C ALA A 98 -2.26 5.01 4.24
N GLY A 99 -3.55 4.71 4.09
CA GLY A 99 -4.58 5.70 3.82
C GLY A 99 -4.82 6.65 5.00
N GLU A 100 -5.89 7.44 4.89
CA GLU A 100 -6.31 8.40 5.91
C GLU A 100 -6.43 7.75 7.29
N SER A 101 -5.97 8.43 8.34
CA SER A 101 -5.93 7.93 9.73
C SER A 101 -5.13 6.62 9.95
N GLY A 102 -4.48 6.10 8.91
CA GLY A 102 -3.70 4.87 8.94
C GLY A 102 -2.28 5.04 9.47
N TRP A 103 -1.59 3.91 9.63
CA TRP A 103 -0.23 3.84 10.17
C TRP A 103 0.72 3.23 9.14
N ALA A 104 1.84 3.89 8.88
CA ALA A 104 2.87 3.38 7.96
C ALA A 104 4.22 3.24 8.66
N GLU A 105 4.83 2.07 8.54
CA GLU A 105 6.15 1.75 9.07
C GLU A 105 7.05 1.23 7.95
N ALA A 106 8.15 1.93 7.71
CA ALA A 106 9.17 1.49 6.78
C ALA A 106 10.47 1.13 7.50
N ALA A 107 11.02 -0.05 7.24
CA ALA A 107 12.37 -0.37 7.71
C ALA A 107 13.45 0.17 6.74
N HIS A 108 14.71 -0.22 6.95
CA HIS A 108 15.89 -0.01 6.07
C HIS A 108 15.85 1.19 5.11
N ALA A 109 16.16 2.39 5.62
CA ALA A 109 16.21 3.61 4.82
C ALA A 109 15.00 3.80 3.87
N GLY A 110 13.85 3.22 4.21
CA GLY A 110 12.66 3.13 3.39
C GLY A 110 11.73 4.32 3.56
N LEU A 111 10.60 4.28 2.88
CA LEU A 111 9.58 5.33 2.85
C LEU A 111 8.31 4.90 3.58
N ALA A 112 7.94 5.63 4.63
CA ALA A 112 6.63 5.55 5.26
C ALA A 112 5.78 6.76 4.85
N LEU A 113 4.72 6.53 4.07
CA LEU A 113 3.79 7.56 3.60
C LEU A 113 2.39 7.37 4.20
N VAL A 114 1.84 8.45 4.73
CA VAL A 114 0.49 8.46 5.30
C VAL A 114 -0.34 9.59 4.70
N PHE A 115 -1.59 9.31 4.37
CA PHE A 115 -2.56 10.33 4.00
C PHE A 115 -3.19 10.88 5.28
N VAL A 116 -3.30 12.20 5.40
CA VAL A 116 -3.83 12.87 6.59
C VAL A 116 -5.04 13.69 6.18
N ASP A 117 -6.17 13.43 6.85
CA ASP A 117 -7.39 14.24 6.77
C ASP A 117 -7.77 14.72 8.18
N ASP A 118 -7.82 16.03 8.34
CA ASP A 118 -8.19 16.71 9.58
C ASP A 118 -9.58 16.32 10.11
N ALA A 119 -10.47 15.80 9.26
CA ALA A 119 -11.82 15.38 9.64
C ALA A 119 -11.87 13.97 10.27
N LEU A 120 -10.96 13.08 9.89
CA LEU A 120 -10.97 11.67 10.30
C LEU A 120 -9.91 11.34 11.37
N GLY A 121 -8.99 12.24 11.63
CA GLY A 121 -7.93 12.07 12.63
C GLY A 121 -6.53 12.04 12.01
N GLY A 122 -5.50 12.21 12.85
CA GLY A 122 -4.12 12.16 12.41
C GLY A 122 -3.67 10.71 12.19
N GLY A 123 -3.09 10.43 11.02
CA GLY A 123 -2.31 9.20 10.81
C GLY A 123 -0.88 9.34 11.35
N LYS A 124 -0.14 8.23 11.44
CA LYS A 124 1.25 8.25 11.93
C LYS A 124 2.21 7.44 11.08
N ALA A 125 3.42 7.97 10.93
CA ALA A 125 4.49 7.36 10.15
C ALA A 125 5.73 7.16 11.01
N ARG A 126 6.44 6.05 10.81
CA ARG A 126 7.79 5.85 11.33
C ARG A 126 8.67 5.19 10.29
N ALA A 127 9.97 5.48 10.34
CA ALA A 127 10.95 4.75 9.56
C ALA A 127 12.26 4.56 10.33
N SER A 128 13.06 3.58 9.92
CA SER A 128 14.40 3.35 10.46
C SER A 128 15.40 4.43 9.98
N ASP A 129 16.60 4.41 10.57
CA ASP A 129 17.66 5.39 10.28
C ASP A 129 17.95 5.52 8.78
N GLY A 130 18.11 6.77 8.32
CA GLY A 130 18.26 7.11 6.90
C GLY A 130 16.99 7.01 6.05
N GLY A 131 15.86 6.63 6.65
CA GLY A 131 14.56 6.54 5.97
C GLY A 131 13.85 7.88 5.83
N VAL A 132 12.64 7.83 5.28
CA VAL A 132 11.80 9.01 5.03
C VAL A 132 10.40 8.77 5.58
N ILE A 133 9.91 9.73 6.34
CA ILE A 133 8.49 9.85 6.68
C ILE A 133 7.86 10.95 5.82
N ALA A 134 6.67 10.68 5.30
CA ALA A 134 5.93 11.61 4.47
C ALA A 134 4.45 11.63 4.86
N PHE A 135 3.87 12.83 4.86
CA PHE A 135 2.46 13.05 5.15
C PHE A 135 1.83 13.84 4.01
N ARG A 136 0.86 13.23 3.34
CA ARG A 136 0.04 13.92 2.32
C ARG A 136 -1.17 14.51 3.02
N VAL A 137 -1.28 15.83 3.05
CA VAL A 137 -2.39 16.55 3.70
C VAL A 137 -3.27 17.23 2.66
N LEU A 138 -4.59 17.11 2.80
CA LEU A 138 -5.53 18.02 2.14
C LEU A 138 -5.58 19.33 2.92
N ALA A 139 -5.13 20.44 2.31
CA ALA A 139 -5.23 21.72 3.00
C ALA A 139 -6.72 22.10 3.15
N ARG A 140 -7.17 22.36 4.40
CA ARG A 140 -8.55 22.77 4.70
C ARG A 140 -9.02 23.87 3.76
N GLY A 141 -10.10 23.60 3.02
CA GLY A 141 -10.71 24.58 2.14
C GLY A 141 -9.92 24.90 0.86
N SER A 142 -8.97 24.05 0.47
CA SER A 142 -8.31 24.15 -0.83
C SER A 142 -8.40 22.83 -1.59
N ASP A 143 -8.52 22.90 -2.91
CA ASP A 143 -8.54 21.72 -3.79
C ASP A 143 -7.13 21.10 -4.00
N HIS A 144 -6.10 21.63 -3.33
CA HIS A 144 -4.71 21.23 -3.54
C HIS A 144 -4.13 20.56 -2.28
N GLY A 145 -3.67 19.32 -2.44
CA GLY A 145 -2.91 18.62 -1.41
C GLY A 145 -1.46 19.12 -1.32
N ARG A 146 -0.86 18.98 -0.15
CA ARG A 146 0.58 19.21 0.09
C ARG A 146 1.23 17.98 0.69
N VAL A 147 2.55 17.86 0.53
CA VAL A 147 3.33 16.78 1.15
C VAL A 147 4.32 17.40 2.12
N VAL A 148 4.28 16.95 3.38
CA VAL A 148 5.26 17.28 4.41
C VAL A 148 6.21 16.09 4.54
N VAL A 149 7.51 16.33 4.48
CA VAL A 149 8.54 15.27 4.45
C VAL A 149 9.55 15.48 5.57
N GLY A 150 9.92 14.40 6.25
CA GLY A 150 11.02 14.34 7.20
C GLY A 150 12.00 13.23 6.84
N VAL A 151 13.29 13.54 6.77
CA VAL A 151 14.35 12.55 6.63
C VAL A 151 14.76 12.09 8.04
N VAL A 152 14.72 10.79 8.27
CA VAL A 152 15.06 10.19 9.56
C VAL A 152 16.57 10.29 9.78
N GLY A 153 16.95 10.80 10.96
CA GLY A 153 18.34 11.14 11.29
C GLY A 153 18.68 12.62 11.07
N GLU A 154 17.78 13.39 10.44
CA GLU A 154 17.97 14.82 10.20
C GLU A 154 16.94 15.68 10.96
N ASN A 155 17.30 16.93 11.25
CA ASN A 155 16.38 17.96 11.77
C ASN A 155 15.56 17.55 13.01
N GLY A 156 16.09 16.65 13.84
CA GLY A 156 15.43 16.16 15.06
C GLY A 156 14.47 14.99 14.86
N ILE A 157 14.35 14.45 13.64
CA ILE A 157 13.57 13.23 13.37
C ILE A 157 14.39 12.01 13.76
N LYS A 158 13.93 11.28 14.78
CA LYS A 158 14.60 10.12 15.35
C LYS A 158 14.20 8.83 14.61
N PRO A 159 15.12 7.85 14.50
CA PRO A 159 14.78 6.54 13.97
C PRO A 159 13.76 5.81 14.85
N ASP A 160 12.96 4.97 14.20
CA ASP A 160 12.00 4.04 14.80
C ASP A 160 10.99 4.70 15.76
N THR A 161 10.77 6.01 15.60
CA THR A 161 9.87 6.84 16.39
C THR A 161 8.65 7.20 15.56
N TRP A 162 7.45 7.10 16.17
CA TRP A 162 6.21 7.50 15.51
C TRP A 162 6.10 9.01 15.45
N TYR A 163 5.70 9.51 14.28
CA TYR A 163 5.46 10.92 14.03
C TYR A 163 4.08 11.14 13.43
N THR A 164 3.51 12.31 13.70
CA THR A 164 2.29 12.82 13.06
C THR A 164 2.46 14.31 12.76
N LEU A 165 1.40 14.95 12.31
CA LEU A 165 1.35 16.39 12.06
C LEU A 165 0.54 17.10 13.16
N ASP A 166 1.05 18.23 13.64
CA ASP A 166 0.28 19.15 14.47
C ASP A 166 -0.73 19.98 13.65
N GLU A 167 -1.51 20.83 14.32
CA GLU A 167 -2.50 21.74 13.69
C GLU A 167 -1.88 22.71 12.66
N ASN A 168 -0.58 22.97 12.76
CA ASN A 168 0.18 23.82 11.85
C ASN A 168 0.90 22.98 10.78
N ASN A 169 0.65 21.68 10.74
CA ASN A 169 1.28 20.65 9.93
C ASN A 169 2.81 20.57 10.10
N LYS A 170 3.30 20.78 11.31
CA LYS A 170 4.68 20.45 11.68
C LYS A 170 4.74 19.00 12.13
N ILE A 171 5.84 18.35 11.78
CA ILE A 171 6.12 16.98 12.22
C ILE A 171 6.38 17.00 13.73
N VAL A 172 5.61 16.21 14.49
CA VAL A 172 5.71 16.06 15.94
C VAL A 172 5.68 14.58 16.31
N GLU A 173 6.36 14.21 17.40
CA GLU A 173 6.35 12.83 17.92
C GLU A 173 4.92 12.42 18.33
N ALA A 174 4.58 11.16 18.10
CA ALA A 174 3.28 10.55 18.40
C ALA A 174 3.45 9.27 19.24
N GLU A 175 2.41 8.89 19.98
CA GLU A 175 2.31 7.61 20.68
C GLU A 175 1.75 6.50 19.77
#